data_AF-A0A2S7Q7E3-F1
#
_entry.id   AF-A0A2S7Q7E3-F1
#
_cell.length_a   1.000
_cell.length_b   1.000
_cell.length_c   1.000
_cell.angle_alpha   90.00
_cell.angle_beta   90.00
_cell.angle_gamma   90.00
#
_symmetry.space_group_name_H-M   'P 1'
#
loop_
_entity.id
_entity.type
_entity.pdbx_description
1 polymer ?
#
loop_
_entity_poly.entity_id
_entity_poly.type
_entity_poly.pdbx_seq_one_letter_code
_entity_poly.pdbx_strand_id
1 'polypeptide(L)'
;MSLYKPFSDVTNSSLNHALAEHGLSLSDADTESLMRAYDNLGTFPDVEAGLKEIADDPSIEAYIFSNGTDAMVGSSVNKSPSLSKHASVFKGLVTVEDIKVYKPAPLVYQHLAKKVGKSTRKDDMATIWLVSGNPFDIVGARASGLQAAWIDRAGGHHGNGGWTDRLGELASGGPTVIVKGVEDAVHEIQKWSKEN
;
A
#
# COMPACT_ATOMS: atom_id res chain seq x y z
N MET A 1 -6.30 23.83 -7.89
CA MET A 1 -5.46 23.28 -8.99
C MET A 1 -5.35 21.78 -8.80
N SER A 2 -5.72 20.98 -9.81
CA SER A 2 -5.46 19.54 -9.85
C SER A 2 -4.12 19.31 -10.55
N LEU A 3 -3.02 19.49 -9.83
CA LEU A 3 -1.66 19.36 -10.36
C LEU A 3 -1.05 18.03 -9.90
N TYR A 4 -0.89 17.10 -10.83
CA TYR A 4 -0.15 15.86 -10.61
C TYR A 4 1.33 16.02 -10.99
N LYS A 5 2.20 15.43 -10.17
CA LYS A 5 3.59 15.14 -10.48
C LYS A 5 3.86 13.68 -10.13
N PRO A 6 4.77 12.97 -10.82
CA PRO A 6 5.17 11.61 -10.46
C PRO A 6 5.61 11.50 -9.00
N PHE A 7 5.40 10.34 -8.38
CA PHE A 7 5.74 10.15 -6.98
C PHE A 7 7.25 10.24 -6.71
N SER A 8 8.08 9.93 -7.70
CA SER A 8 9.53 10.19 -7.65
C SER A 8 9.85 11.67 -7.42
N ASP A 9 9.13 12.56 -8.11
CA ASP A 9 9.32 14.02 -8.00
C ASP A 9 8.83 14.51 -6.63
N VAL A 10 7.70 13.97 -6.16
CA VAL A 10 7.16 14.28 -4.83
C VAL A 10 8.13 13.82 -3.74
N THR A 11 8.66 12.60 -3.83
CA THR A 11 9.66 12.06 -2.89
C THR A 11 10.94 12.89 -2.90
N ASN A 12 11.50 13.21 -4.07
CA ASN A 12 12.71 14.03 -4.16
C ASN A 12 12.49 15.45 -3.61
N SER A 13 11.34 16.06 -3.91
CA SER A 13 10.99 17.38 -3.37
C SER A 13 10.84 17.34 -1.85
N SER A 14 10.24 16.27 -1.32
CA SER A 14 10.04 16.08 0.12
C SER A 14 11.36 15.84 0.87
N LEU A 15 12.30 15.11 0.26
CA LEU A 15 13.65 14.95 0.77
C LEU A 15 14.38 16.31 0.87
N ASN A 16 14.36 17.10 -0.20
CA ASN A 16 14.98 18.42 -0.22
C ASN A 16 14.33 19.39 0.79
N HIS A 17 13.00 19.32 0.95
CA HIS A 17 12.29 20.09 1.97
C HIS A 17 12.77 19.71 3.38
N ALA A 18 12.82 18.42 3.71
CA ALA A 18 13.26 17.95 5.02
C ALA A 18 14.73 18.34 5.31
N LEU A 19 15.62 18.24 4.31
CA LEU A 19 17.01 18.69 4.43
C LEU A 19 17.07 20.19 4.75
N ALA A 20 16.29 21.01 4.05
CA ALA A 20 16.24 22.44 4.27
C ALA A 20 15.70 22.81 5.66
N GLU A 21 14.67 22.13 6.16
CA GLU A 21 14.14 22.34 7.53
C GLU A 21 15.18 22.06 8.62
N HIS A 22 16.11 21.15 8.36
CA HIS A 22 17.19 20.80 9.27
C HIS A 22 18.50 21.56 8.99
N GLY A 23 18.53 22.48 8.04
CA GLY A 23 19.74 23.22 7.66
C GLY A 23 20.84 22.32 7.08
N LEU A 24 20.46 21.19 6.49
CA LEU A 24 21.34 20.22 5.87
C LEU A 24 21.31 20.37 4.34
N SER A 25 22.37 19.89 3.69
CA SER A 25 22.45 19.78 2.23
C SER A 25 23.14 18.48 1.86
N LEU A 26 22.75 17.90 0.74
CA LEU A 26 23.41 16.74 0.15
C LEU A 26 24.04 17.12 -1.18
N SER A 27 25.05 16.37 -1.59
CA SER A 27 25.50 16.40 -2.98
C SER A 27 24.41 15.79 -3.89
N ASP A 28 24.44 16.10 -5.18
CA ASP A 28 23.55 15.45 -6.15
C ASP A 28 23.73 13.92 -6.13
N ALA A 29 24.98 13.46 -6.00
CA ALA A 29 25.30 12.03 -5.93
C ALA A 29 24.69 11.34 -4.70
N ASP A 30 24.72 11.98 -3.53
CA ASP A 30 24.12 11.45 -2.30
C ASP A 30 22.60 11.48 -2.37
N THR A 31 22.03 12.55 -2.95
CA THR A 31 20.58 12.66 -3.20
C THR A 31 20.11 11.52 -4.09
N GLU A 32 20.78 11.30 -5.22
CA GLU A 32 20.48 10.17 -6.09
C GLU A 32 20.66 8.82 -5.39
N SER A 33 21.67 8.67 -4.55
CA SER A 33 21.91 7.46 -3.77
C SER A 33 20.75 7.16 -2.82
N LEU A 34 20.25 8.16 -2.10
CA LEU A 34 19.07 8.03 -1.23
C LEU A 34 17.80 7.72 -2.02
N MET A 35 17.59 8.40 -3.15
CA MET A 35 16.44 8.11 -4.03
C MET A 35 16.48 6.66 -4.53
N ARG A 36 17.65 6.15 -4.93
CA ARG A 36 17.82 4.73 -5.31
C ARG A 36 17.59 3.77 -4.14
N ALA A 37 17.96 4.15 -2.93
CA ALA A 37 17.70 3.34 -1.73
C ALA A 37 16.19 3.25 -1.44
N TYR A 38 15.45 4.34 -1.67
CA TYR A 38 13.99 4.36 -1.53
C TYR A 38 13.28 3.40 -2.50
N ASP A 39 13.86 3.17 -3.67
CA ASP A 39 13.32 2.21 -4.65
C ASP A 39 13.61 0.74 -4.29
N ASN A 40 14.37 0.47 -3.23
CA ASN A 40 14.83 -0.88 -2.86
C ASN A 40 14.67 -1.18 -1.35
N LEU A 41 13.58 -0.70 -0.74
CA LEU A 41 13.32 -0.91 0.69
C LEU A 41 13.19 -2.39 1.03
N GLY A 42 13.77 -2.77 2.18
CA GLY A 42 13.59 -4.09 2.76
C GLY A 42 12.16 -4.31 3.24
N THR A 43 11.71 -5.56 3.22
CA THR A 43 10.42 -5.96 3.80
C THR A 43 10.52 -6.08 5.32
N PHE A 44 9.39 -5.95 6.00
CA PHE A 44 9.31 -6.31 7.41
C PHE A 44 9.46 -7.84 7.61
N PRO A 45 9.91 -8.30 8.79
CA PRO A 45 10.19 -9.73 9.04
C PRO A 45 9.03 -10.69 8.82
N ASP A 46 7.79 -10.24 9.06
CA ASP A 46 6.55 -11.04 8.91
C ASP A 46 6.09 -11.18 7.44
N VAL A 47 6.59 -10.35 6.54
CA VAL A 47 6.12 -10.30 5.14
C VAL A 47 6.40 -11.62 4.42
N GLU A 48 7.55 -12.24 4.69
CA GLU A 48 7.93 -13.49 4.01
C GLU A 48 6.94 -14.63 4.33
N ALA A 49 6.49 -14.75 5.58
CA ALA A 49 5.50 -15.76 5.95
C ALA A 49 4.16 -15.50 5.26
N GLY A 50 3.66 -14.26 5.29
CA GLY A 50 2.41 -13.90 4.63
C GLY A 50 2.44 -14.08 3.11
N LEU A 51 3.58 -13.78 2.44
CA LEU A 51 3.72 -14.03 1.00
C LEU A 51 3.75 -15.52 0.65
N LYS A 52 4.20 -16.40 1.55
CA LYS A 52 4.13 -17.86 1.36
C LYS A 52 2.68 -18.34 1.46
N GLU A 53 1.94 -17.89 2.47
CA GLU A 53 0.51 -18.23 2.61
C GLU A 53 -0.31 -17.79 1.38
N ILE A 54 0.00 -16.61 0.82
CA ILE A 54 -0.63 -16.14 -0.43
C ILE A 54 -0.25 -17.05 -1.61
N ALA A 55 1.01 -17.47 -1.71
CA ALA A 55 1.49 -18.30 -2.81
C ALA A 55 0.88 -19.72 -2.79
N ASP A 56 0.61 -20.23 -1.59
CA ASP A 56 0.10 -21.57 -1.36
C ASP A 56 -1.44 -21.65 -1.52
N ASP A 57 -2.14 -20.50 -1.55
CA ASP A 57 -3.59 -20.42 -1.77
C ASP A 57 -3.94 -19.89 -3.18
N PRO A 58 -4.33 -20.76 -4.13
CA PRO A 58 -4.66 -20.35 -5.49
C PRO A 58 -5.96 -19.54 -5.59
N SER A 59 -6.75 -19.43 -4.53
CA SER A 59 -7.94 -18.58 -4.50
C SER A 59 -7.62 -17.10 -4.28
N ILE A 60 -6.38 -16.79 -3.88
CA ILE A 60 -5.94 -15.41 -3.63
C ILE A 60 -5.27 -14.83 -4.87
N GLU A 61 -5.78 -13.69 -5.33
CA GLU A 61 -5.12 -12.88 -6.36
C GLU A 61 -4.45 -11.67 -5.71
N ALA A 62 -3.13 -11.74 -5.53
CA ALA A 62 -2.37 -10.66 -4.90
C ALA A 62 -1.86 -9.64 -5.93
N TYR A 63 -1.94 -8.37 -5.57
CA TYR A 63 -1.45 -7.23 -6.36
C TYR A 63 -0.72 -6.25 -5.45
N ILE A 64 0.33 -5.60 -5.96
CA ILE A 64 0.89 -4.42 -5.30
C ILE A 64 0.13 -3.19 -5.76
N PHE A 65 -0.44 -2.44 -4.82
CA PHE A 65 -1.22 -1.23 -5.10
C PHE A 65 -0.60 0.01 -4.46
N SER A 66 -0.01 0.91 -5.24
CA SER A 66 0.90 1.95 -4.73
C SER A 66 0.73 3.32 -5.39
N ASN A 67 1.05 4.38 -4.64
CA ASN A 67 1.22 5.73 -5.18
C ASN A 67 2.53 5.87 -5.99
N GLY A 68 3.51 4.98 -5.79
CA GLY A 68 4.78 5.00 -6.51
C GLY A 68 4.60 4.90 -8.02
N THR A 69 5.59 5.37 -8.78
CA THR A 69 5.60 5.20 -10.24
C THR A 69 5.82 3.74 -10.61
N ASP A 70 5.51 3.37 -11.86
CA ASP A 70 5.75 2.02 -12.36
C ASP A 70 7.22 1.61 -12.20
N ALA A 71 8.14 2.54 -12.45
CA ALA A 71 9.57 2.31 -12.30
C ALA A 71 9.98 2.06 -10.84
N MET A 72 9.48 2.88 -9.90
CA MET A 72 9.79 2.74 -8.47
C MET A 72 9.28 1.40 -7.94
N VAL A 73 8.00 1.10 -8.17
CA VAL A 73 7.36 -0.11 -7.65
C VAL A 73 7.92 -1.35 -8.33
N GLY A 74 8.13 -1.29 -9.65
CA GLY A 74 8.78 -2.36 -10.41
C GLY A 74 10.20 -2.64 -9.93
N SER A 75 10.98 -1.60 -9.60
CA SER A 75 12.30 -1.77 -9.00
C SER A 75 12.21 -2.45 -7.64
N SER A 76 11.33 -1.97 -6.75
CA SER A 76 11.17 -2.56 -5.41
C SER A 76 10.80 -4.03 -5.46
N VAL A 77 9.85 -4.41 -6.32
CA VAL A 77 9.41 -5.80 -6.44
C VAL A 77 10.48 -6.69 -7.07
N ASN A 78 11.18 -6.22 -8.10
CA ASN A 78 12.09 -7.10 -8.86
C ASN A 78 13.54 -7.08 -8.37
N LYS A 79 13.97 -6.07 -7.61
CA LYS A 79 15.38 -5.86 -7.24
C LYS A 79 15.64 -5.86 -5.75
N SER A 80 14.66 -5.55 -4.90
CA SER A 80 14.87 -5.60 -3.44
C SER A 80 15.17 -7.03 -3.00
N PRO A 81 16.30 -7.31 -2.34
CA PRO A 81 16.70 -8.70 -2.00
C PRO A 81 15.65 -9.47 -1.20
N SER A 82 14.87 -8.79 -0.36
CA SER A 82 13.86 -9.41 0.49
C SER A 82 12.54 -9.68 -0.24
N LEU A 83 12.28 -9.01 -1.38
CA LEU A 83 11.00 -9.10 -2.10
C LEU A 83 11.13 -9.79 -3.48
N SER A 84 12.28 -9.68 -4.14
CA SER A 84 12.49 -10.18 -5.51
C SER A 84 12.26 -11.67 -5.67
N LYS A 85 12.63 -12.47 -4.66
CA LYS A 85 12.35 -13.92 -4.61
C LYS A 85 10.84 -14.26 -4.53
N HIS A 86 10.00 -13.28 -4.20
CA HIS A 86 8.54 -13.42 -4.09
C HIS A 86 7.80 -12.70 -5.22
N ALA A 87 8.50 -12.16 -6.23
CA ALA A 87 7.86 -11.36 -7.29
C ALA A 87 6.72 -12.11 -8.02
N SER A 88 6.84 -13.44 -8.16
CA SER A 88 5.82 -14.30 -8.79
C SER A 88 4.53 -14.45 -8.00
N VAL A 89 4.51 -14.06 -6.71
CA VAL A 89 3.29 -14.07 -5.88
C VAL A 89 2.29 -13.03 -6.37
N PHE A 90 2.77 -11.92 -6.94
CA PHE A 90 1.90 -10.84 -7.40
C PHE A 90 1.47 -11.07 -8.85
N LYS A 91 0.16 -11.05 -9.11
CA LYS A 91 -0.40 -11.08 -10.47
C LYS A 91 -0.11 -9.81 -11.25
N GLY A 92 0.17 -8.71 -10.57
CA GLY A 92 0.55 -7.45 -11.22
C GLY A 92 0.76 -6.30 -10.24
N LEU A 93 1.19 -5.19 -10.83
CA LEU A 93 1.36 -3.91 -10.15
C LEU A 93 0.23 -2.98 -10.59
N VAL A 94 -0.38 -2.30 -9.63
CA VAL A 94 -1.40 -1.27 -9.84
C VAL A 94 -0.86 0.02 -9.26
N THR A 95 -0.33 0.88 -10.11
CA THR A 95 0.13 2.22 -9.70
C THR A 95 -0.94 3.25 -10.00
N VAL A 96 -0.83 4.42 -9.36
CA VAL A 96 -1.73 5.55 -9.64
C VAL A 96 -1.26 6.43 -10.79
N GLU A 97 -0.10 6.10 -11.39
CA GLU A 97 0.56 6.93 -12.39
C GLU A 97 -0.30 7.14 -13.64
N ASP A 98 -0.98 6.07 -14.09
CA ASP A 98 -1.93 6.08 -15.21
C ASP A 98 -3.07 7.10 -15.04
N ILE A 99 -3.55 7.25 -13.81
CA ILE A 99 -4.74 8.07 -13.50
C ILE A 99 -4.40 9.44 -12.91
N LYS A 100 -3.11 9.67 -12.61
CA LYS A 100 -2.58 10.98 -12.18
C LYS A 100 -3.28 11.56 -10.96
N VAL A 101 -3.65 10.71 -10.00
CA VAL A 101 -4.32 11.09 -8.74
C VAL A 101 -3.83 10.18 -7.63
N TYR A 102 -3.46 10.73 -6.47
CA TYR A 102 -3.02 9.92 -5.33
C TYR A 102 -4.17 9.38 -4.48
N LYS A 103 -3.90 8.28 -3.78
CA LYS A 103 -4.69 7.86 -2.62
C LYS A 103 -4.82 9.03 -1.62
N PRO A 104 -5.96 9.19 -0.92
CA PRO A 104 -7.13 8.31 -0.88
C PRO A 104 -8.27 8.74 -1.80
N ALA A 105 -8.00 9.35 -2.96
CA ALA A 105 -9.07 9.73 -3.88
C ALA A 105 -9.87 8.51 -4.35
N PRO A 106 -11.22 8.55 -4.38
CA PRO A 106 -12.05 7.40 -4.76
C PRO A 106 -11.73 6.79 -6.13
N LEU A 107 -11.29 7.63 -7.07
CA LEU A 107 -10.87 7.22 -8.42
C LEU A 107 -9.75 6.17 -8.40
N VAL A 108 -8.89 6.22 -7.38
CA VAL A 108 -7.74 5.31 -7.21
C VAL A 108 -8.21 3.88 -6.91
N TYR A 109 -9.21 3.73 -6.04
CA TYR A 109 -9.79 2.43 -5.70
C TYR A 109 -10.70 1.88 -6.80
N GLN A 110 -11.39 2.77 -7.53
CA GLN A 110 -12.11 2.38 -8.75
C GLN A 110 -11.16 1.91 -9.86
N HIS A 111 -9.99 2.53 -9.97
CA HIS A 111 -8.94 2.10 -10.88
C HIS A 111 -8.39 0.72 -10.50
N LEU A 112 -8.13 0.48 -9.20
CA LEU A 112 -7.78 -0.83 -8.69
C LEU A 112 -8.80 -1.89 -9.10
N ALA A 113 -10.09 -1.66 -8.83
CA ALA A 113 -11.15 -2.60 -9.19
C ALA A 113 -11.12 -2.96 -10.69
N LYS A 114 -10.99 -1.96 -11.57
CA LYS A 114 -10.91 -2.19 -13.02
C LYS A 114 -9.66 -2.99 -13.41
N LYS A 115 -8.49 -2.70 -12.83
CA LYS A 115 -7.23 -3.41 -13.14
C LYS A 115 -7.25 -4.87 -12.69
N VAL A 116 -8.02 -5.21 -11.66
CA VAL A 116 -8.22 -6.59 -11.19
C VAL A 116 -9.47 -7.26 -11.79
N GLY A 117 -10.02 -6.70 -12.88
CA GLY A 117 -11.14 -7.31 -13.61
C GLY A 117 -12.50 -7.22 -12.90
N LYS A 118 -12.66 -6.33 -11.93
CA LYS A 118 -13.89 -6.10 -11.17
C LYS A 118 -14.58 -4.80 -11.62
N SER A 119 -15.90 -4.73 -11.43
CA SER A 119 -16.64 -3.48 -11.64
C SER A 119 -16.60 -2.58 -10.41
N THR A 120 -17.06 -1.34 -10.55
CA THR A 120 -17.22 -0.40 -9.42
C THR A 120 -18.56 -0.58 -8.70
N ARG A 121 -19.27 -1.70 -8.93
CA ARG A 121 -20.52 -2.02 -8.22
C ARG A 121 -20.20 -2.49 -6.81
N LYS A 122 -21.11 -2.21 -5.88
CA LYS A 122 -20.92 -2.52 -4.46
C LYS A 122 -20.48 -3.96 -4.20
N ASP A 123 -21.14 -4.94 -4.84
CA ASP A 123 -20.87 -6.36 -4.61
C ASP A 123 -19.46 -6.75 -5.04
N ASP A 124 -18.99 -6.25 -6.19
CA ASP A 124 -17.63 -6.47 -6.68
C ASP A 124 -16.59 -5.78 -5.81
N MET A 125 -16.83 -4.51 -5.45
CA MET A 125 -15.92 -3.73 -4.60
C MET A 125 -15.74 -4.41 -3.23
N ALA A 126 -16.80 -4.98 -2.67
CA ALA A 126 -16.78 -5.68 -1.38
C ALA A 126 -15.96 -6.98 -1.40
N THR A 127 -15.62 -7.53 -2.58
CA THR A 127 -14.72 -8.70 -2.71
C THR A 127 -13.24 -8.33 -2.72
N ILE A 128 -12.90 -7.03 -2.84
CA ILE A 128 -11.53 -6.57 -2.91
C ILE A 128 -11.08 -6.12 -1.52
N TRP A 129 -9.92 -6.62 -1.10
CA TRP A 129 -9.28 -6.29 0.16
C TRP A 129 -8.07 -5.38 -0.03
N LEU A 130 -8.05 -4.25 0.68
CA LEU A 130 -6.84 -3.46 0.87
C LEU A 130 -6.12 -3.92 2.14
N VAL A 131 -4.84 -4.27 2.04
CA VAL A 131 -3.97 -4.49 3.20
C VAL A 131 -2.98 -3.34 3.30
N SER A 132 -3.00 -2.58 4.40
CA SER A 132 -2.15 -1.37 4.54
C SER A 132 -1.81 -1.05 5.98
N GLY A 133 -0.61 -0.52 6.20
CA GLY A 133 -0.22 0.09 7.48
C GLY A 133 -0.66 1.56 7.59
N ASN A 134 -1.11 2.18 6.50
CA ASN A 134 -1.40 3.62 6.45
C ASN A 134 -2.89 3.90 6.70
N PRO A 135 -3.27 4.65 7.76
CA PRO A 135 -4.67 4.92 8.08
C PRO A 135 -5.44 5.60 6.95
N PHE A 136 -4.84 6.57 6.25
CA PHE A 136 -5.52 7.27 5.16
C PHE A 136 -5.94 6.31 4.02
N ASP A 137 -5.15 5.27 3.75
CA ASP A 137 -5.42 4.31 2.68
C ASP A 137 -6.54 3.35 3.08
N ILE A 138 -6.53 2.91 4.35
CA ILE A 138 -7.63 2.13 4.95
C ILE A 138 -8.95 2.89 4.85
N VAL A 139 -8.97 4.16 5.27
CA VAL A 139 -10.17 5.00 5.21
C VAL A 139 -10.63 5.18 3.76
N GLY A 140 -9.72 5.46 2.83
CA GLY A 140 -10.04 5.63 1.42
C GLY A 140 -10.64 4.38 0.77
N ALA A 141 -10.08 3.20 1.05
CA ALA A 141 -10.59 1.94 0.55
C ALA A 141 -11.99 1.64 1.08
N ARG A 142 -12.17 1.75 2.40
CA ARG A 142 -13.45 1.48 3.06
C ARG A 142 -14.54 2.46 2.60
N ALA A 143 -14.21 3.74 2.45
CA ALA A 143 -15.10 4.76 1.88
C ALA A 143 -15.49 4.47 0.42
N SER A 144 -14.63 3.76 -0.31
CA SER A 144 -14.88 3.34 -1.69
C SER A 144 -15.63 2.01 -1.81
N GLY A 145 -15.93 1.34 -0.68
CA GLY A 145 -16.67 0.08 -0.64
C GLY A 145 -15.80 -1.19 -0.62
N LEU A 146 -14.47 -1.05 -0.50
CA LEU A 146 -13.57 -2.19 -0.31
C LEU A 146 -13.62 -2.69 1.14
N GLN A 147 -13.16 -3.92 1.36
CA GLN A 147 -12.72 -4.36 2.68
C GLN A 147 -11.30 -3.89 2.95
N ALA A 148 -10.92 -3.72 4.21
CA ALA A 148 -9.56 -3.31 4.54
C ALA A 148 -9.03 -3.99 5.81
N ALA A 149 -7.84 -4.56 5.72
CA ALA A 149 -7.05 -5.05 6.84
C ALA A 149 -5.99 -4.01 7.19
N TRP A 150 -6.09 -3.43 8.39
CA TRP A 150 -5.07 -2.52 8.89
C TRP A 150 -3.98 -3.29 9.63
N ILE A 151 -2.74 -3.14 9.18
CA ILE A 151 -1.57 -3.74 9.86
C ILE A 151 -1.10 -2.78 10.95
N ASP A 152 -1.41 -3.11 12.20
CA ASP A 152 -0.95 -2.43 13.40
C ASP A 152 0.48 -2.84 13.72
N ARG A 153 1.43 -1.97 13.37
CA ARG A 153 2.87 -2.18 13.58
C ARG A 153 3.38 -1.71 14.95
N ALA A 154 2.52 -1.45 15.94
CA ALA A 154 2.84 -1.10 17.34
C ALA A 154 4.29 -0.57 17.58
N GLY A 155 4.45 0.74 17.75
CA GLY A 155 5.76 1.39 17.96
C GLY A 155 6.45 1.91 16.70
N GLY A 156 5.86 1.75 15.51
CA GLY A 156 6.31 2.40 14.27
C GLY A 156 6.01 3.92 14.23
N HIS A 157 5.94 4.52 13.03
CA HIS A 157 5.61 5.95 12.83
C HIS A 157 4.25 6.40 13.44
N HIS A 158 3.47 5.48 14.01
CA HIS A 158 2.12 5.69 14.53
C HIS A 158 1.99 5.59 16.07
N GLY A 159 3.10 5.47 16.82
CA GLY A 159 3.08 5.46 18.29
C GLY A 159 2.75 4.09 18.91
N ASN A 160 2.06 4.04 20.04
CA ASN A 160 1.87 2.83 20.89
C ASN A 160 0.95 1.72 20.28
N GLY A 161 0.67 1.77 18.97
CA GLY A 161 -0.30 0.90 18.31
C GLY A 161 -1.76 1.31 18.58
N GLY A 162 -2.68 0.52 18.07
CA GLY A 162 -4.12 0.73 18.14
C GLY A 162 -4.65 1.67 17.06
N TRP A 163 -5.82 1.31 16.50
CA TRP A 163 -6.49 2.18 15.53
C TRP A 163 -7.02 3.43 16.22
N THR A 164 -6.44 4.58 15.90
CA THR A 164 -6.79 5.87 16.53
C THR A 164 -7.33 6.90 15.53
N ASP A 165 -7.31 6.58 14.24
CA ASP A 165 -7.85 7.44 13.19
C ASP A 165 -9.38 7.52 13.30
N ARG A 166 -9.87 8.75 13.55
CA ARG A 166 -11.30 9.04 13.75
C ARG A 166 -12.01 9.41 12.44
N LEU A 167 -11.30 9.70 11.36
CA LEU A 167 -11.93 9.96 10.07
C LEU A 167 -12.56 8.69 9.51
N GLY A 168 -11.95 7.53 9.78
CA GLY A 168 -12.53 6.23 9.44
C GLY A 168 -13.92 5.98 10.03
N GLU A 169 -14.18 6.47 11.26
CA GLU A 169 -15.48 6.36 11.92
C GLU A 169 -16.56 7.14 11.17
N LEU A 170 -16.21 8.32 10.64
CA LEU A 170 -17.13 9.17 9.88
C LEU A 170 -17.39 8.66 8.46
N ALA A 171 -16.43 7.94 7.87
CA ALA A 171 -16.53 7.48 6.49
C ALA A 171 -17.22 6.12 6.36
N SER A 172 -16.78 5.13 7.13
CA SER A 172 -17.09 3.71 6.85
C SER A 172 -16.93 2.77 8.05
N GLY A 173 -16.75 3.31 9.26
CA GLY A 173 -16.55 2.53 10.49
C GLY A 173 -15.12 2.02 10.72
N GLY A 174 -14.11 2.57 10.03
CA GLY A 174 -12.72 2.14 10.15
C GLY A 174 -12.38 0.84 9.38
N PRO A 175 -11.26 0.15 9.71
CA PRO A 175 -10.85 -1.09 9.06
C PRO A 175 -11.88 -2.21 9.29
N THR A 176 -11.94 -3.16 8.35
CA THR A 176 -12.72 -4.39 8.51
C THR A 176 -12.10 -5.30 9.56
N VAL A 177 -10.77 -5.45 9.54
CA VAL A 177 -9.99 -6.19 10.53
C VAL A 177 -8.71 -5.44 10.90
N ILE A 178 -8.25 -5.64 12.13
CA ILE A 178 -6.99 -5.11 12.65
C ILE A 178 -6.08 -6.29 12.95
N VAL A 179 -4.88 -6.29 12.39
CA VAL A 179 -3.93 -7.41 12.43
C VAL A 179 -2.52 -6.90 12.71
N LYS A 180 -1.58 -7.77 13.13
CA LYS A 180 -0.22 -7.34 13.50
C LYS A 180 0.81 -7.48 12.37
N GLY A 181 0.45 -8.22 11.32
CA GLY A 181 1.33 -8.49 10.19
C GLY A 181 0.58 -8.92 8.93
N VAL A 182 1.34 -9.16 7.87
CA VAL A 182 0.81 -9.63 6.58
C VAL A 182 0.26 -11.05 6.69
N GLU A 183 0.96 -11.94 7.41
CA GLU A 183 0.49 -13.31 7.66
C GLU A 183 -0.87 -13.33 8.37
N ASP A 184 -0.99 -12.61 9.49
CA ASP A 184 -2.27 -12.44 10.20
C ASP A 184 -3.37 -11.87 9.28
N ALA A 185 -3.02 -10.93 8.39
CA ALA A 185 -3.98 -10.38 7.43
C ALA A 185 -4.55 -11.46 6.52
N VAL A 186 -3.71 -12.34 5.98
CA VAL A 186 -4.14 -13.44 5.10
C VAL A 186 -5.13 -14.35 5.83
N HIS A 187 -4.77 -14.79 7.04
CA HIS A 187 -5.61 -15.68 7.84
C HIS A 187 -6.97 -15.06 8.19
N GLU A 188 -6.99 -13.80 8.65
CA GLU A 188 -8.24 -13.13 9.02
C GLU A 188 -9.12 -12.81 7.80
N ILE A 189 -8.53 -12.49 6.65
CA ILE A 189 -9.27 -12.30 5.39
C ILE A 189 -9.94 -13.60 4.93
N GLN A 190 -9.20 -14.72 4.97
CA GLN A 190 -9.73 -16.04 4.61
C GLN A 190 -10.87 -16.45 5.55
N LYS A 191 -10.71 -16.21 6.85
CA LYS A 191 -11.75 -16.47 7.85
C LYS A 191 -13.00 -15.62 7.57
N TRP A 192 -12.83 -14.31 7.40
CA TRP A 192 -13.93 -13.39 7.12
C TRP A 192 -14.70 -13.79 5.85
N SER A 193 -13.99 -14.19 4.79
CA SER A 193 -14.57 -14.58 3.50
C SER A 193 -15.33 -15.91 3.53
N LYS A 194 -15.17 -16.72 4.58
CA LYS A 194 -15.98 -17.93 4.80
C LYS A 194 -17.28 -17.63 5.57
N GLU A 195 -17.29 -16.52 6.29
CA GLU A 195 -18.37 -16.12 7.21
C GLU A 195 -19.36 -15.12 6.58
N ASN A 196 -19.01 -14.51 5.43
CA ASN A 196 -19.75 -13.45 4.74
C ASN A 196 -19.82 -13.69 3.24
#